data_AF-A0A7W1IB75-F1
#
_entry.id   AF-A0A7W1IB75-F1
#
_cell.length_a   1.000
_cell.length_b   1.000
_cell.length_c   1.000
_cell.angle_alpha   90.00
_cell.angle_beta   90.00
_cell.angle_gamma   90.00
#
_symmetry.space_group_name_H-M   'P 1'
#
loop_
_entity.id
_entity.type
_entity.pdbx_description
1 polymer ?
#
loop_
_entity_poly.entity_id
_entity_poly.type
_entity_poly.pdbx_seq_one_letter_code
_entity_poly.pdbx_strand_id
1 'polypeptide(L)'
;MIRVLFAAAVLLTACDSKPGDSGRAACGLAALAGPTALLTQFGVADQTLAEPPRNLPERLVARIVAGPAFPAVVGRVDSSWVIGIEGRPPANVKPGFGVLVLDLSAKARGVMIYEGQPVEGAPRLGDISMGSATLPLIGIQLDPARIEDPRCPFFPDSVLP
;
A
#
# COMPACT_ATOMS: atom_id res chain seq x y z
N MET A 1 -6.48 -50.01 44.26
CA MET A 1 -7.68 -49.69 43.46
C MET A 1 -7.79 -48.17 43.33
N ILE A 2 -7.68 -47.64 42.10
CA ILE A 2 -8.20 -46.36 41.52
C ILE A 2 -8.23 -45.12 42.44
N ARG A 3 -7.39 -44.06 42.33
CA ARG A 3 -6.85 -43.25 41.22
C ARG A 3 -7.89 -42.33 40.56
N VAL A 4 -8.11 -41.12 41.09
CA VAL A 4 -8.67 -39.98 40.33
C VAL A 4 -8.04 -38.65 40.79
N LEU A 5 -6.98 -38.24 40.11
CA LEU A 5 -6.50 -36.85 40.05
C LEU A 5 -7.35 -36.15 38.98
N PHE A 6 -8.27 -35.28 39.38
CA PHE A 6 -9.03 -34.45 38.44
C PHE A 6 -8.16 -33.26 38.02
N ALA A 7 -7.47 -33.44 36.90
CA ALA A 7 -6.81 -32.37 36.17
C ALA A 7 -7.89 -31.46 35.56
N ALA A 8 -7.86 -30.18 35.95
CA ALA A 8 -8.61 -29.13 35.29
C ALA A 8 -7.98 -28.88 33.90
N ALA A 9 -8.45 -29.63 32.91
CA ALA A 9 -8.13 -29.41 31.50
C ALA A 9 -8.91 -28.19 31.00
N VAL A 10 -8.20 -27.07 30.86
CA VAL A 10 -8.64 -25.90 30.10
C VAL A 10 -8.80 -26.33 28.65
N LEU A 11 -10.06 -26.49 28.23
CA LEU A 11 -10.48 -26.67 26.84
C LEU A 11 -10.23 -25.37 26.07
N LEU A 12 -9.02 -25.19 25.56
CA LEU A 12 -8.77 -24.30 24.43
C LEU A 12 -9.38 -24.98 23.20
N THR A 13 -10.57 -24.52 22.82
CA THR A 13 -11.21 -24.85 21.55
C THR A 13 -10.29 -24.41 20.42
N ALA A 14 -9.53 -25.37 19.87
CA ALA A 14 -8.75 -25.18 18.66
C ALA A 14 -9.74 -24.95 17.51
N CYS A 15 -9.82 -23.71 17.03
CA CYS A 15 -10.50 -23.38 15.78
C CYS A 15 -9.74 -24.06 14.63
N ASP A 16 -10.42 -25.02 14.00
CA ASP A 16 -10.05 -25.69 12.76
C ASP A 16 -9.74 -24.66 11.67
N SER A 17 -8.45 -24.34 11.50
CA SER A 17 -7.97 -23.42 10.49
C SER A 17 -7.49 -24.24 9.30
N LYS A 18 -8.25 -24.22 8.20
CA LYS A 18 -7.82 -24.80 6.92
C LYS A 18 -6.46 -24.18 6.50
N PRO A 19 -5.55 -24.93 5.85
CA PRO A 19 -4.18 -24.48 5.49
C PRO A 19 -4.06 -23.27 4.53
N GLY A 20 -5.12 -22.51 4.27
CA GLY A 20 -5.12 -21.28 3.47
C GLY A 20 -5.76 -20.07 4.17
N ASP A 21 -6.29 -20.23 5.38
CA ASP A 21 -6.99 -19.14 6.10
C ASP A 21 -6.03 -18.26 6.90
N SER A 22 -4.96 -18.86 7.44
CA SER A 22 -3.91 -18.12 8.15
C SER A 22 -3.17 -17.13 7.24
N GLY A 23 -2.93 -17.50 5.98
CA GLY A 23 -2.32 -16.61 4.98
C GLY A 23 -3.21 -15.45 4.58
N ARG A 24 -4.53 -15.67 4.50
CA ARG A 24 -5.52 -14.62 4.19
C ARG A 24 -5.68 -13.63 5.35
N ALA A 25 -5.76 -14.13 6.58
CA ALA A 25 -5.80 -13.30 7.77
C ALA A 25 -4.51 -12.48 7.93
N ALA A 26 -3.35 -13.11 7.71
CA ALA A 26 -2.05 -12.43 7.77
C ALA A 26 -1.94 -11.32 6.71
N CYS A 27 -2.31 -11.60 5.45
CA CYS A 27 -2.30 -10.56 4.42
C CYS A 27 -3.36 -9.47 4.65
N GLY A 28 -4.49 -9.80 5.29
CA GLY A 28 -5.48 -8.80 5.71
C GLY A 28 -4.91 -7.82 6.73
N LEU A 29 -4.20 -8.31 7.75
CA LEU A 29 -3.51 -7.45 8.72
C LEU A 29 -2.36 -6.66 8.09
N ALA A 30 -1.57 -7.30 7.21
CA ALA A 30 -0.48 -6.64 6.50
C ALA A 30 -0.97 -5.48 5.60
N ALA A 31 -2.15 -5.63 4.98
CA ALA A 31 -2.78 -4.59 4.16
C ALA A 31 -3.21 -3.34 4.96
N LEU A 32 -3.19 -3.40 6.29
CA LEU A 32 -3.43 -2.27 7.19
C LEU A 32 -2.13 -1.76 7.82
N ALA A 33 -1.39 -2.65 8.48
CA ALA A 33 -0.19 -2.29 9.22
C ALA A 33 0.88 -1.67 8.30
N GLY A 34 1.02 -2.25 7.11
CA GLY A 34 2.01 -1.84 6.14
C GLY A 34 1.83 -0.41 5.62
N PRO A 35 0.65 -0.04 5.10
CA PRO A 35 0.39 1.35 4.71
C PRO A 35 0.45 2.35 5.86
N THR A 36 0.12 1.97 7.09
CA THR A 36 0.35 2.85 8.25
C THR A 36 1.85 3.03 8.51
N ALA A 37 2.65 1.96 8.44
CA ALA A 37 4.10 2.03 8.55
C ALA A 37 4.73 2.87 7.43
N LEU A 38 4.17 2.86 6.22
CA LEU A 38 4.61 3.73 5.12
C LEU A 38 4.48 5.21 5.48
N LEU A 39 3.39 5.63 6.12
CA LEU A 39 3.24 7.03 6.54
C LEU A 39 4.28 7.44 7.60
N THR A 40 4.66 6.53 8.50
CA THR A 40 5.69 6.84 9.51
C THR A 40 7.09 7.02 8.91
N GLN A 41 7.35 6.44 7.73
CA GLN A 41 8.62 6.60 7.03
C GLN A 41 8.88 8.03 6.54
N PHE A 42 7.84 8.86 6.35
CA PHE A 42 8.03 10.28 6.01
C PHE A 42 8.71 11.09 7.12
N GLY A 43 8.72 10.58 8.36
CA GLY A 43 9.48 11.17 9.48
C GLY A 43 10.98 10.81 9.49
N VAL A 44 11.43 9.95 8.57
CA VAL A 44 12.84 9.57 8.43
C VAL A 44 13.52 10.52 7.45
N ALA A 45 14.69 11.04 7.83
CA ALA A 45 15.46 11.96 7.00
C ALA A 45 15.80 11.35 5.63
N ASP A 46 15.79 12.19 4.60
CA ASP A 46 16.22 11.89 3.22
C ASP A 46 15.45 10.77 2.49
N GLN A 47 14.31 10.31 3.01
CA GLN A 47 13.45 9.34 2.31
C GLN A 47 12.38 9.99 1.46
N THR A 48 11.85 11.13 1.91
CA THR A 48 10.81 11.88 1.18
C THR A 48 11.40 12.46 -0.11
N LEU A 49 10.75 12.19 -1.24
CA LEU A 49 11.21 12.70 -2.53
C LEU A 49 10.98 14.22 -2.62
N ALA A 50 12.05 14.97 -2.83
CA ALA A 50 11.96 16.42 -3.04
C ALA A 50 11.61 16.79 -4.48
N GLU A 51 11.98 15.93 -5.44
CA GLU A 51 11.77 16.15 -6.87
C GLU A 51 11.12 14.93 -7.53
N PRO A 52 10.33 15.13 -8.60
CA PRO A 52 9.80 14.04 -9.40
C PRO A 52 10.92 13.12 -9.94
N PRO A 53 10.78 11.78 -9.86
CA PRO A 53 11.77 10.88 -10.43
C PRO A 53 11.87 11.08 -11.94
N ARG A 54 13.08 10.92 -12.49
CA ARG A 54 13.34 11.21 -13.92
C ARG A 54 12.59 10.28 -14.85
N ASN A 55 12.49 9.02 -14.47
CA ASN A 55 11.87 7.96 -15.24
C ASN A 55 10.89 7.21 -14.36
N LEU A 56 9.70 6.95 -14.91
CA LEU A 56 8.72 6.03 -14.36
C LEU A 56 8.35 5.03 -15.45
N PRO A 57 7.99 3.79 -15.10
CA PRO A 57 7.46 2.85 -16.08
C PRO A 57 6.12 3.37 -16.62
N GLU A 58 5.77 2.99 -17.84
CA GLU A 58 4.52 3.42 -18.49
C GLU A 58 3.27 2.97 -17.73
N ARG A 59 3.39 1.87 -16.97
CA ARG A 59 2.31 1.33 -16.14
C ARG A 59 2.79 1.04 -14.73
N LEU A 60 1.88 1.23 -13.78
CA LEU A 60 2.08 0.97 -12.36
C LEU A 60 0.83 0.31 -11.77
N VAL A 61 1.00 -0.26 -10.59
CA VAL A 61 -0.14 -0.66 -9.75
C VAL A 61 -0.44 0.47 -8.78
N ALA A 62 -1.70 0.88 -8.72
CA ALA A 62 -2.20 1.81 -7.71
C ALA A 62 -3.11 1.07 -6.74
N ARG A 63 -2.86 1.18 -5.43
CA ARG A 63 -3.61 0.45 -4.40
C ARG A 63 -4.24 1.39 -3.40
N ILE A 64 -5.53 1.21 -3.14
CA ILE A 64 -6.22 1.85 -2.02
C ILE A 64 -5.82 1.13 -0.73
N VAL A 65 -5.48 1.89 0.32
CA VAL A 65 -5.21 1.33 1.66
C VAL A 65 -6.38 0.47 2.14
N ALA A 66 -6.10 -0.72 2.66
CA ALA A 66 -7.12 -1.71 3.04
C ALA A 66 -8.08 -2.12 1.91
N GLY A 67 -7.75 -1.80 0.65
CA GLY A 67 -8.66 -1.84 -0.47
C GLY A 67 -8.10 -2.53 -1.71
N PRO A 68 -8.83 -2.39 -2.84
CA PRO A 68 -8.44 -2.98 -4.11
C PRO A 68 -7.19 -2.32 -4.71
N ALA A 69 -6.55 -3.07 -5.60
CA ALA A 69 -5.49 -2.59 -6.48
C ALA A 69 -6.05 -2.41 -7.91
N PHE A 70 -5.54 -1.42 -8.61
CA PHE A 70 -5.94 -1.02 -9.95
C PHE A 70 -4.71 -0.89 -10.84
N PRO A 71 -4.85 -1.13 -12.15
CA PRO A 71 -3.83 -0.72 -13.08
C PRO A 71 -3.82 0.81 -13.18
N ALA A 72 -2.65 1.37 -13.40
CA ALA A 72 -2.44 2.79 -13.59
C ALA A 72 -1.50 3.04 -14.76
N VAL A 73 -1.78 4.11 -15.50
CA VAL A 73 -0.98 4.60 -16.62
C VAL A 73 -0.23 5.84 -16.18
N VAL A 74 1.06 5.89 -16.50
CA VAL A 74 1.92 7.02 -16.18
C VAL A 74 2.03 7.94 -17.39
N GLY A 75 1.68 9.21 -17.20
CA GLY A 75 1.79 10.26 -18.18
C GLY A 75 2.48 11.49 -17.61
N ARG A 76 2.69 12.50 -18.46
CA ARG A 76 3.37 13.74 -18.08
C ARG A 76 2.65 14.96 -18.65
N VAL A 77 2.51 16.01 -17.86
CA VAL A 77 1.92 17.30 -18.27
C VAL A 77 2.85 18.40 -17.75
N ASP A 78 3.38 19.24 -18.64
CA ASP A 78 4.25 20.38 -18.31
C ASP A 78 5.36 20.02 -17.29
N SER A 79 6.03 18.88 -17.53
CA SER A 79 7.07 18.27 -16.68
C SER A 79 6.60 17.59 -15.39
N SER A 80 5.35 17.74 -14.97
CA SER A 80 4.76 17.08 -13.80
C SER A 80 4.23 15.68 -14.14
N TRP A 81 4.38 14.73 -13.21
CA TRP A 81 3.83 13.39 -13.40
C TRP A 81 2.31 13.39 -13.22
N VAL A 82 1.62 12.63 -14.07
CA VAL A 82 0.20 12.33 -13.93
C VAL A 82 0.03 10.82 -13.91
N ILE A 83 -0.59 10.29 -12.86
CA ILE A 83 -0.89 8.87 -12.71
C ILE A 83 -2.38 8.68 -12.94
N GLY A 84 -2.76 8.17 -14.11
CA GLY A 84 -4.14 7.88 -14.45
C GLY A 84 -4.53 6.48 -13.94
N ILE A 85 -5.48 6.40 -13.03
CA ILE A 85 -5.92 5.12 -12.45
C ILE A 85 -7.09 4.57 -13.25
N GLU A 86 -6.95 3.33 -13.72
CA GLU A 86 -7.94 2.62 -14.52
C GLU A 86 -8.96 1.95 -13.60
N GLY A 87 -9.96 2.72 -13.18
CA GLY A 87 -11.03 2.23 -12.33
C GLY A 87 -11.77 3.34 -11.61
N ARG A 88 -12.67 2.93 -10.71
CA ARG A 88 -13.36 3.84 -9.79
C ARG A 88 -13.15 3.33 -8.37
N PRO A 89 -12.98 4.23 -7.38
CA PRO A 89 -12.89 3.82 -6.00
C PRO A 89 -14.22 3.21 -5.53
N PRO A 90 -14.20 2.31 -4.53
CA PRO A 90 -15.42 1.85 -3.87
C PRO A 90 -16.25 3.04 -3.35
N ALA A 91 -17.58 2.93 -3.38
CA ALA A 91 -18.49 4.04 -3.10
C ALA A 91 -18.32 4.69 -1.71
N ASN A 92 -17.80 3.93 -0.74
CA ASN A 92 -17.58 4.37 0.64
C ASN A 92 -16.16 4.89 0.91
N VAL A 93 -15.30 4.92 -0.09
CA VAL A 93 -13.90 5.39 0.03
C VAL A 93 -13.79 6.77 -0.62
N LYS A 94 -13.13 7.70 0.06
CA LYS A 94 -12.85 9.05 -0.47
C LYS A 94 -11.34 9.27 -0.60
N PRO A 95 -10.74 8.89 -1.74
CA PRO A 95 -9.34 9.14 -2.00
C PRO A 95 -8.98 10.61 -1.82
N GLY A 96 -7.90 10.87 -1.09
CA GLY A 96 -7.41 12.20 -0.75
C GLY A 96 -6.06 12.51 -1.38
N PHE A 97 -5.13 11.57 -1.35
CA PHE A 97 -3.79 11.70 -1.94
C PHE A 97 -3.20 10.33 -2.26
N GLY A 98 -2.10 10.31 -3.02
CA GLY A 98 -1.33 9.09 -3.16
C GLY A 98 0.17 9.28 -2.96
N VAL A 99 0.82 8.16 -2.68
CA VAL A 99 2.23 8.03 -2.36
C VAL A 99 2.86 7.14 -3.43
N LEU A 100 3.70 7.74 -4.28
CA LEU A 100 4.59 7.00 -5.14
C LEU A 100 5.69 6.36 -4.27
N VAL A 101 5.78 5.03 -4.31
CA VAL A 101 6.79 4.28 -3.56
C VAL A 101 7.91 3.87 -4.52
N LEU A 102 9.12 4.31 -4.24
CA LEU A 102 10.34 3.84 -4.89
C LEU A 102 11.13 2.92 -3.94
N ASP A 103 11.81 1.93 -4.49
CA ASP A 103 12.81 1.17 -3.73
C ASP A 103 14.16 1.91 -3.68
N LEU A 104 15.13 1.35 -2.95
CA LEU A 104 16.47 1.93 -2.80
C LEU A 104 17.23 2.10 -4.13
N SER A 105 16.83 1.39 -5.20
CA SER A 105 17.41 1.53 -6.54
C SER A 105 16.68 2.58 -7.38
N ALA A 106 15.83 3.41 -6.76
CA ALA A 106 14.94 4.37 -7.40
C ALA A 106 13.95 3.73 -8.39
N LYS A 107 13.68 2.43 -8.28
CA LYS A 107 12.68 1.76 -9.11
C LYS A 107 11.30 1.97 -8.51
N ALA A 108 10.35 2.40 -9.34
CA ALA A 108 8.96 2.54 -8.94
C ALA A 108 8.34 1.17 -8.62
N ARG A 109 7.78 1.06 -7.42
CA ARG A 109 7.05 -0.12 -6.94
C ARG A 109 5.56 0.00 -7.21
N GLY A 110 5.00 1.19 -7.05
CA GLY A 110 3.57 1.45 -7.23
C GLY A 110 3.13 2.72 -6.52
N VAL A 111 1.82 2.95 -6.49
CA VAL A 111 1.21 4.11 -5.82
C VAL A 111 0.24 3.62 -4.75
N MET A 112 0.46 4.02 -3.50
CA MET A 112 -0.49 3.77 -2.41
C MET A 112 -1.44 4.97 -2.28
N ILE A 113 -2.74 4.73 -2.18
CA ILE A 113 -3.78 5.77 -2.17
C ILE A 113 -4.43 5.80 -0.80
N TYR A 114 -4.40 6.98 -0.19
CA TYR A 114 -4.92 7.23 1.13
C TYR A 114 -6.13 8.15 1.07
N GLU A 115 -7.00 8.03 2.06
CA GLU A 115 -8.01 9.04 2.36
C GLU A 115 -7.41 10.17 3.21
N GLY A 116 -8.03 11.35 3.20
CA GLY A 116 -7.61 12.49 4.02
C GLY A 116 -6.67 13.48 3.31
N GLN A 117 -5.77 14.11 4.07
CA GLN A 117 -4.83 15.12 3.55
C GLN A 117 -3.43 14.51 3.39
N PRO A 118 -2.63 14.99 2.41
CA PRO A 118 -1.23 14.58 2.26
C PRO A 118 -0.43 14.80 3.55
N VAL A 119 0.69 14.07 3.66
CA VAL A 119 1.66 14.27 4.74
C VAL A 119 2.16 15.72 4.71
N GLU A 120 2.11 16.38 5.87
CA GLU A 120 2.53 17.78 6.00
C GLU A 120 4.01 17.95 5.63
N GLY A 121 4.30 18.98 4.83
CA GLY A 121 5.65 19.27 4.36
C GLY A 121 6.16 18.37 3.23
N ALA A 122 5.45 17.30 2.86
CA ALA A 122 5.84 16.45 1.74
C ALA A 122 5.63 17.18 0.40
N PRO A 123 6.68 17.33 -0.43
CA PRO A 123 6.56 18.00 -1.73
C PRO A 123 5.62 17.26 -2.69
N ARG A 124 4.83 18.02 -3.44
CA ARG A 124 3.98 17.48 -4.51
C ARG A 124 4.85 17.16 -5.72
N LEU A 125 4.82 15.91 -6.16
CA LEU A 125 5.53 15.41 -7.34
C LEU A 125 4.68 15.49 -8.62
N GLY A 126 3.37 15.60 -8.46
CA GLY A 126 2.42 15.64 -9.55
C GLY A 126 1.00 15.32 -9.08
N ASP A 127 0.28 14.62 -9.94
CA ASP A 127 -1.14 14.36 -9.81
C ASP A 127 -1.53 12.92 -10.05
N ILE A 128 -2.63 12.53 -9.42
CA ILE A 128 -3.34 11.29 -9.68
C ILE A 128 -4.70 11.66 -10.27
N SER A 129 -5.04 11.07 -11.40
CA SER A 129 -6.37 11.16 -11.98
C SER A 129 -7.12 9.86 -11.70
N MET A 130 -8.23 9.95 -10.96
CA MET A 130 -9.08 8.80 -10.66
C MET A 130 -10.55 9.18 -10.87
N GLY A 131 -11.15 8.68 -11.95
CA GLY A 131 -12.49 9.11 -12.35
C GLY A 131 -12.51 10.60 -12.67
N SER A 132 -13.30 11.38 -11.93
CA SER A 132 -13.34 12.85 -12.05
C SER A 132 -12.51 13.58 -10.98
N ALA A 133 -11.81 12.85 -10.11
CA ALA A 133 -11.00 13.42 -9.05
C ALA A 133 -9.54 13.57 -9.50
N THR A 134 -8.94 14.71 -9.13
CA THR A 134 -7.49 14.95 -9.21
C THR A 134 -6.94 15.04 -7.81
N LEU A 135 -6.00 14.16 -7.47
CA LEU A 135 -5.40 14.05 -6.13
C LEU A 135 -3.92 14.40 -6.20
N PRO A 136 -3.34 15.04 -5.18
CA PRO A 136 -1.91 15.25 -5.12
C PRO A 136 -1.14 13.92 -5.03
N LEU A 137 -0.05 13.83 -5.79
CA LEU A 137 0.94 12.78 -5.68
C LEU A 137 2.14 13.29 -4.88
N ILE A 138 2.44 12.63 -3.77
CA ILE A 138 3.73 12.75 -3.07
C ILE A 138 4.53 11.47 -3.28
N GLY A 139 5.77 11.41 -2.81
CA GLY A 139 6.54 10.19 -2.96
C GLY A 139 7.66 10.02 -1.95
N ILE A 140 8.10 8.78 -1.86
CA ILE A 140 9.08 8.33 -0.88
C ILE A 140 9.94 7.21 -1.48
N GLN A 141 11.22 7.21 -1.12
CA GLN A 141 12.18 6.19 -1.46
C GLN A 141 12.66 5.49 -0.19
N LEU A 142 12.41 4.20 -0.08
CA LEU A 142 12.75 3.42 1.11
C LEU A 142 12.98 1.94 0.79
N ASP A 143 13.48 1.20 1.77
CA ASP A 143 13.60 -0.26 1.68
C ASP A 143 12.22 -0.92 1.87
N PRO A 144 11.63 -1.58 0.85
CA PRO A 144 10.29 -2.17 0.93
C PRO A 144 10.12 -3.12 2.13
N ALA A 145 11.18 -3.80 2.57
CA ALA A 145 11.13 -4.68 3.74
C ALA A 145 10.77 -3.97 5.06
N ARG A 146 10.81 -2.63 5.09
CA ARG A 146 10.37 -1.81 6.23
C ARG A 146 8.86 -1.74 6.38
N ILE A 147 8.12 -1.92 5.28
CA ILE A 147 6.68 -1.65 5.23
C ILE A 147 5.89 -2.87 4.76
N GLU A 148 6.47 -3.75 3.95
CA GLU A 148 5.79 -4.83 3.24
C GLU A 148 6.28 -6.22 3.70
N ASP A 149 5.35 -7.16 3.92
CA ASP A 149 5.70 -8.58 4.02
C ASP A 149 5.84 -9.15 2.59
N PRO A 150 6.98 -9.78 2.22
CA PRO A 150 7.17 -10.35 0.89
C PRO A 150 6.11 -11.38 0.47
N ARG A 151 5.41 -11.99 1.43
CA ARG A 151 4.30 -12.93 1.17
C ARG A 151 2.98 -12.22 0.83
N CYS A 152 2.88 -10.93 1.15
CA CYS A 152 1.68 -10.11 1.00
C CYS A 152 2.02 -8.77 0.32
N PRO A 153 2.41 -8.79 -0.96
CA PRO A 153 2.83 -7.57 -1.65
C PRO A 153 1.67 -6.56 -1.79
N PHE A 154 1.98 -5.28 -1.62
CA PHE A 154 1.06 -4.18 -1.83
C PHE A 154 0.73 -4.02 -3.31
N PHE A 155 1.73 -4.17 -4.17
CA PHE A 155 1.65 -3.90 -5.60
C PHE A 155 1.81 -5.21 -6.38
N PRO A 156 0.75 -6.02 -6.48
CA PRO A 156 0.82 -7.30 -7.19
C PRO A 156 0.86 -7.08 -8.71
N ASP A 157 1.86 -7.67 -9.37
CA ASP A 157 2.02 -7.61 -10.83
C ASP A 157 0.82 -8.22 -11.59
N SER A 158 0.02 -9.06 -10.94
CA SER A 158 -1.18 -9.68 -11.52
C SER A 158 -2.26 -8.69 -11.96
N VAL A 159 -2.13 -7.42 -11.59
CA VAL A 159 -3.05 -6.34 -11.95
C VAL A 159 -2.60 -5.63 -13.25
N LEU A 160 -1.35 -5.83 -13.67
CA LEU A 160 -0.85 -5.30 -14.93
C LEU A 160 -1.23 -6.25 -16.09
N PRO A 161 -1.62 -5.71 -17.26
CA PRO A 161 -1.96 -6.50 -18.44
C PRO A 161 -0.73 -7.05 -19.19
#